data_AF-A0A352PTK2-F1
#
_entry.id   AF-A0A352PTK2-F1
#
_cell.length_a   1.000
_cell.length_b   1.000
_cell.length_c   1.000
_cell.angle_alpha   90.00
_cell.angle_beta   90.00
_cell.angle_gamma   90.00
#
_symmetry.space_group_name_H-M   'P 1'
#
loop_
_entity.id
_entity.type
_entity.pdbx_description
1 polymer ?
#
loop_
_entity_poly.entity_id
_entity_poly.type
_entity_poly.pdbx_seq_one_letter_code
_entity_poly.pdbx_strand_id
1 'polypeptide(L)'
;ALKDAHQELERRVKERTAELEAAQEELVRKERFATLGNLIAVVSHELRNPLGTIRASLFAVAERTRGGELGVDQPLERAERNIIRCDKIIEELLDYARGHELDLEPTLMDEWLVEVLSEQTIPVGIETSVQMSGGAELNVDRERFRRCFLNVVTNACQAMVEKNKDTVAEAANSRPDRLKVESRVVRGRYQVCVFDTGPG
;
A
#
# COMPACT_ATOMS: atom_id res chain seq x y z
N ALA A 1 2.92 51.02 29.78
CA ALA A 1 2.30 51.42 28.51
C ALA A 1 2.84 50.60 27.32
N LEU A 2 4.08 50.82 26.86
CA LEU A 2 4.61 50.11 25.67
C LEU A 2 4.83 48.60 25.91
N LYS A 3 5.34 48.21 27.09
CA LYS A 3 5.47 46.79 27.48
C LYS A 3 4.12 46.09 27.58
N ASP A 4 3.13 46.74 28.19
CA ASP A 4 1.78 46.17 28.35
C ASP A 4 1.09 46.00 26.98
N ALA A 5 1.27 46.97 26.07
CA ALA A 5 0.77 46.88 24.70
C ALA A 5 1.46 45.76 23.90
N HIS A 6 2.76 45.52 24.12
CA HIS A 6 3.49 44.44 23.48
C HIS A 6 3.04 43.06 23.97
N GLN A 7 2.88 42.89 25.29
CA GLN A 7 2.38 41.64 25.88
C GLN A 7 0.94 41.33 25.45
N GLU A 8 0.08 42.34 25.37
CA GLU A 8 -1.28 42.18 24.86
C GLU A 8 -1.29 41.80 23.37
N LEU A 9 -0.38 42.35 22.56
CA LEU A 9 -0.26 41.97 21.16
C LEU A 9 0.23 40.51 21.01
N GLU A 10 1.24 40.09 21.77
CA GLU A 10 1.73 38.71 21.78
C GLU A 10 0.63 37.72 22.19
N ARG A 11 -0.15 38.07 23.23
CA ARG A 11 -1.31 37.27 23.66
C ARG A 11 -2.33 37.11 22.54
N ARG A 12 -2.71 38.21 21.89
CA ARG A 12 -3.65 38.19 20.75
C ARG A 12 -3.11 37.40 19.56
N VAL A 13 -1.84 37.53 19.24
CA VAL A 13 -1.21 36.75 18.16
C VAL A 13 -1.27 35.27 18.49
N LYS A 14 -0.95 34.86 19.73
CA LYS A 14 -1.00 33.47 20.16
C LYS A 14 -2.43 32.91 20.12
N GLU A 15 -3.41 33.66 20.61
CA GLU A 15 -4.83 33.29 20.55
C GLU A 15 -5.31 33.12 19.11
N ARG A 16 -5.00 34.08 18.23
CA ARG A 16 -5.38 34.01 16.83
C ARG A 16 -4.67 32.89 16.08
N THR A 17 -3.43 32.58 16.44
CA THR A 17 -2.70 31.45 15.85
C THR A 17 -3.36 30.13 16.23
N ALA A 18 -3.70 29.94 17.52
CA ALA A 18 -4.39 28.74 17.98
C ALA A 18 -5.81 28.59 17.36
N GLU A 19 -6.56 29.70 17.23
CA GLU A 19 -7.85 29.71 16.52
C GLU A 19 -7.68 29.28 15.05
N LEU A 20 -6.63 29.78 14.38
CA LEU A 20 -6.36 29.48 12.98
C LEU A 20 -5.95 28.01 12.78
N GLU A 21 -5.08 27.49 13.65
CA GLU A 21 -4.65 26.08 13.66
C GLU A 21 -5.86 25.15 13.86
N ALA A 22 -6.72 25.44 14.84
CA ALA A 22 -7.93 24.65 15.09
C ALA A 22 -8.92 24.67 13.91
N ALA A 23 -9.12 25.85 13.30
CA ALA A 23 -9.98 25.97 12.13
C ALA A 23 -9.40 25.24 10.90
N GLN A 24 -8.07 25.26 10.74
CA GLN A 24 -7.38 24.54 9.67
C GLN A 24 -7.51 23.02 9.86
N GLU A 25 -7.35 22.51 11.07
CA GLU A 25 -7.59 21.10 11.39
C GLU A 25 -9.04 20.68 11.11
N GLU A 26 -10.02 21.51 11.46
CA GLU A 26 -11.43 21.24 11.19
C GLU A 26 -11.71 21.20 9.68
N LEU A 27 -11.13 22.12 8.91
CA LEU A 27 -11.24 22.14 7.45
C LEU A 27 -10.62 20.88 6.82
N VAL A 28 -9.41 20.49 7.24
CA VAL A 28 -8.75 19.25 6.78
C VAL A 28 -9.62 18.04 7.11
N ARG A 29 -10.22 17.99 8.30
CA ARG A 29 -11.12 16.90 8.70
C ARG A 29 -12.38 16.86 7.81
N LYS A 30 -12.99 18.01 7.51
CA LYS A 30 -14.17 18.10 6.63
C LYS A 30 -13.84 17.70 5.19
N GLU A 31 -12.70 18.12 4.66
CA GLU A 31 -12.22 17.72 3.33
C GLU A 31 -11.98 16.21 3.25
N ARG A 32 -11.38 15.62 4.30
CA ARG A 32 -11.22 14.17 4.42
C ARG A 32 -12.56 13.44 4.40
N PHE A 33 -13.57 13.91 5.14
CA PHE A 33 -14.91 13.30 5.15
C PHE A 33 -15.64 13.42 3.80
N ALA A 34 -15.55 14.57 3.13
CA ALA A 34 -16.15 14.75 1.80
C ALA A 34 -15.52 13.79 0.78
N THR A 35 -14.19 13.64 0.83
CA THR A 35 -13.45 12.69 -0.03
C THR A 35 -13.79 11.24 0.32
N LEU A 36 -13.92 10.93 1.62
CA LEU A 36 -14.34 9.63 2.11
C LEU A 36 -15.75 9.26 1.59
N GLY A 37 -16.68 10.21 1.50
CA GLY A 37 -18.01 9.97 0.93
C GLY A 37 -17.99 9.43 -0.51
N ASN A 38 -17.15 10.03 -1.37
CA ASN A 38 -16.95 9.55 -2.74
C ASN A 38 -16.24 8.19 -2.76
N LEU A 39 -15.22 8.01 -1.91
CA LEU A 39 -14.51 6.74 -1.76
C LEU A 39 -15.43 5.60 -1.31
N ILE A 40 -16.36 5.85 -0.38
CA ILE A 40 -17.32 4.83 0.09
C ILE A 40 -18.18 4.30 -1.06
N ALA A 41 -18.61 5.16 -1.99
CA ALA A 41 -19.39 4.73 -3.14
C ALA A 41 -18.58 3.83 -4.08
N VAL A 42 -17.32 4.20 -4.34
CA VAL A 42 -16.38 3.39 -5.15
C VAL A 42 -16.06 2.07 -4.45
N VAL A 43 -15.69 2.09 -3.18
CA VAL A 43 -15.39 0.90 -2.37
C VAL A 43 -16.59 -0.03 -2.30
N SER A 44 -17.81 0.51 -2.13
CA SER A 44 -19.04 -0.31 -2.15
C SER A 44 -19.21 -1.02 -3.49
N HIS A 45 -18.91 -0.35 -4.60
CA HIS A 45 -18.95 -0.95 -5.92
C HIS A 45 -17.85 -2.02 -6.08
N GLU A 46 -16.63 -1.70 -5.64
CA GLU A 46 -15.50 -2.61 -5.72
C GLU A 46 -15.65 -3.84 -4.84
N LEU A 47 -16.31 -3.75 -3.68
CA LEU A 47 -16.64 -4.90 -2.82
C LEU A 47 -17.75 -5.78 -3.40
N ARG A 48 -18.72 -5.21 -4.12
CA ARG A 48 -19.79 -6.01 -4.75
C ARG A 48 -19.25 -7.01 -5.76
N ASN A 49 -18.17 -6.67 -6.47
CA ASN A 49 -17.55 -7.52 -7.48
C ASN A 49 -16.97 -8.84 -6.93
N PRO A 50 -16.01 -8.83 -5.97
CA PRO A 50 -15.49 -10.04 -5.35
C PRO A 50 -16.58 -10.79 -4.58
N LEU A 51 -17.50 -10.11 -3.90
CA LEU A 51 -18.66 -10.76 -3.26
C LEU A 51 -19.55 -11.51 -4.26
N GLY A 52 -19.81 -10.93 -5.43
CA GLY A 52 -20.53 -11.58 -6.51
C GLY A 52 -19.81 -12.83 -7.02
N THR A 53 -18.48 -12.75 -7.14
CA THR A 53 -17.62 -13.87 -7.55
C THR A 53 -17.59 -14.98 -6.50
N ILE A 54 -17.54 -14.64 -5.21
CA ILE A 54 -17.64 -15.59 -4.10
C ILE A 54 -18.98 -16.31 -4.17
N ARG A 55 -20.09 -15.58 -4.30
CA ARG A 55 -21.43 -16.16 -4.39
C ARG A 55 -21.56 -17.13 -5.58
N ALA A 56 -21.05 -16.75 -6.75
CA ALA A 56 -21.06 -17.62 -7.93
C ALA A 56 -20.20 -18.87 -7.73
N SER A 57 -19.04 -18.72 -7.06
CA SER A 57 -18.15 -19.85 -6.76
C SER A 57 -18.79 -20.83 -5.77
N LEU A 58 -19.42 -20.32 -4.70
CA LEU A 58 -20.17 -21.14 -3.75
C LEU A 58 -21.37 -21.85 -4.41
N PHE A 59 -22.06 -21.19 -5.35
CA PHE A 59 -23.13 -21.84 -6.13
C PHE A 59 -22.59 -23.00 -6.96
N ALA A 60 -21.43 -22.82 -7.62
CA ALA A 60 -20.78 -23.89 -8.38
C ALA A 60 -20.36 -25.07 -7.50
N VAL A 61 -19.83 -24.81 -6.29
CA VAL A 61 -19.51 -25.86 -5.31
C VAL A 61 -20.76 -26.64 -4.90
N ALA A 62 -21.86 -25.93 -4.61
CA ALA A 62 -23.10 -26.55 -4.19
C ALA A 62 -23.68 -27.46 -5.28
N GLU A 63 -23.65 -27.02 -6.54
CA GLU A 63 -24.17 -27.79 -7.67
C GLU A 63 -23.33 -29.05 -7.94
N ARG A 64 -22.00 -28.92 -7.97
CA ARG A 64 -21.08 -30.06 -8.17
C ARG A 64 -21.21 -31.10 -7.05
N THR A 65 -21.28 -30.64 -5.80
CA THR A 65 -21.46 -31.53 -4.64
C THR A 65 -22.79 -32.29 -4.70
N ARG A 66 -23.88 -31.65 -5.14
CA ARG A 66 -25.18 -32.33 -5.33
C ARG A 66 -25.18 -33.31 -6.50
N GLY A 67 -24.48 -32.99 -7.58
CA GLY A 67 -24.31 -33.84 -8.75
C GLY A 67 -23.38 -35.04 -8.53
N GLY A 68 -22.68 -35.10 -7.39
CA GLY A 68 -21.65 -36.11 -7.13
C GLY A 68 -20.38 -35.91 -7.96
N GLU A 69 -20.17 -34.71 -8.52
CA GLU A 69 -19.00 -34.37 -9.32
C GLU A 69 -17.79 -34.08 -8.42
N LEU A 70 -16.62 -34.61 -8.80
CA LEU A 70 -15.34 -34.25 -8.18
C LEU A 70 -14.79 -32.96 -8.83
N GLY A 71 -14.14 -32.11 -8.04
CA GLY A 71 -13.49 -30.89 -8.52
C GLY A 71 -14.12 -29.59 -8.03
N VAL A 72 -14.20 -29.42 -6.70
CA VAL A 72 -14.65 -28.16 -6.07
C VAL A 72 -13.50 -27.20 -5.74
N ASP A 73 -12.25 -27.64 -5.92
CA ASP A 73 -11.04 -26.91 -5.55
C ASP A 73 -10.93 -25.58 -6.28
N GLN A 74 -11.14 -25.57 -7.60
CA GLN A 74 -11.03 -24.34 -8.40
C GLN A 74 -12.08 -23.27 -8.01
N PRO A 75 -13.38 -23.60 -7.84
CA PRO A 75 -14.34 -22.68 -7.24
C PRO A 75 -13.95 -22.20 -5.82
N LEU A 76 -13.45 -23.09 -4.97
CA LEU A 76 -13.03 -22.73 -3.60
C LEU A 76 -11.84 -21.76 -3.59
N GLU A 77 -10.78 -22.05 -4.35
CA GLU A 77 -9.65 -21.15 -4.52
C GLU A 77 -10.08 -19.79 -5.08
N ARG A 78 -11.04 -19.79 -6.01
CA ARG A 78 -11.57 -18.54 -6.58
C ARG A 78 -12.31 -17.73 -5.52
N ALA A 79 -13.09 -18.37 -4.64
CA ALA A 79 -13.75 -17.70 -3.53
C ALA A 79 -12.71 -17.13 -2.54
N GLU A 80 -11.72 -17.93 -2.14
CA GLU A 80 -10.66 -17.53 -1.22
C GLU A 80 -9.87 -16.31 -1.72
N ARG A 81 -9.42 -16.33 -2.99
CA ARG A 81 -8.75 -15.17 -3.60
C ARG A 81 -9.60 -13.89 -3.55
N ASN A 82 -10.92 -14.02 -3.68
CA ASN A 82 -11.82 -12.86 -3.63
C ASN A 82 -12.12 -12.40 -2.21
N ILE A 83 -12.05 -13.28 -1.21
CA ILE A 83 -12.10 -12.89 0.22
C ILE A 83 -10.87 -12.03 0.56
N ILE A 84 -9.67 -12.51 0.19
CA ILE A 84 -8.42 -11.75 0.37
C ILE A 84 -8.50 -10.37 -0.30
N ARG A 85 -9.12 -10.31 -1.49
CA ARG A 85 -9.36 -9.04 -2.19
C ARG A 85 -10.31 -8.10 -1.43
N CYS A 86 -11.39 -8.62 -0.84
CA CYS A 86 -12.28 -7.83 0.01
C CYS A 86 -11.53 -7.26 1.21
N ASP A 87 -10.73 -8.08 1.89
CA ASP A 87 -9.98 -7.66 3.08
C ASP A 87 -9.02 -6.52 2.74
N LYS A 88 -8.30 -6.61 1.61
CA LYS A 88 -7.42 -5.55 1.13
C LYS A 88 -8.18 -4.22 0.88
N ILE A 89 -9.34 -4.27 0.25
CA ILE A 89 -10.17 -3.07 0.00
C ILE A 89 -10.64 -2.45 1.33
N ILE A 90 -11.01 -3.28 2.31
CA ILE A 90 -11.45 -2.82 3.63
C ILE A 90 -10.29 -2.18 4.39
N GLU A 91 -9.10 -2.79 4.37
CA GLU A 91 -7.90 -2.22 4.98
C GLU A 91 -7.57 -0.84 4.39
N GLU A 92 -7.55 -0.73 3.05
CA GLU A 92 -7.29 0.55 2.36
C GLU A 92 -8.30 1.65 2.74
N LEU A 93 -9.60 1.29 2.87
CA LEU A 93 -10.62 2.21 3.34
C LEU A 93 -10.40 2.63 4.81
N LEU A 94 -10.06 1.66 5.67
CA LEU A 94 -9.83 1.91 7.08
C LEU A 94 -8.61 2.81 7.29
N ASP A 95 -7.52 2.60 6.57
CA ASP A 95 -6.33 3.46 6.66
C ASP A 95 -6.63 4.90 6.26
N TYR A 96 -7.40 5.07 5.19
CA TYR A 96 -7.78 6.39 4.71
C TYR A 96 -8.66 7.12 5.73
N ALA A 97 -9.61 6.42 6.35
CA ALA A 97 -10.50 6.99 7.36
C ALA A 97 -9.78 7.33 8.68
N ARG A 98 -8.72 6.58 9.01
CA ARG A 98 -8.07 6.58 10.31
C ARG A 98 -7.17 7.78 10.57
N GLY A 99 -6.69 8.48 9.53
CA GLY A 99 -5.97 9.76 9.66
C GLY A 99 -4.92 9.79 10.78
N HIS A 100 -4.07 8.76 10.86
CA HIS A 100 -3.19 8.54 12.02
C HIS A 100 -2.09 9.60 12.16
N GLU A 101 -1.78 9.92 13.41
CA GLU A 101 -0.46 10.44 13.79
C GLU A 101 0.57 9.34 13.50
N LEU A 102 1.68 9.72 12.89
CA LEU A 102 2.76 8.79 12.57
C LEU A 102 3.50 8.43 13.87
N ASP A 103 3.67 7.14 14.13
CA ASP A 103 4.50 6.67 15.24
C ASP A 103 5.96 6.61 14.78
N LEU A 104 6.67 7.74 14.90
CA LEU A 104 7.99 7.90 14.34
C LEU A 104 9.07 7.36 15.29
N GLU A 105 9.87 6.39 14.81
CA GLU A 105 11.02 5.86 15.53
C GLU A 105 12.32 5.94 14.71
N PRO A 106 13.49 6.21 15.36
CA PRO A 106 14.78 6.21 14.69
C PRO A 106 15.07 4.83 14.08
N THR A 107 15.30 4.80 12.76
CA THR A 107 15.50 3.56 12.00
C THR A 107 16.67 3.70 11.04
N LEU A 108 17.62 2.76 11.12
CA LEU A 108 18.68 2.57 10.11
C LEU A 108 18.06 2.00 8.83
N MET A 109 17.77 2.87 7.87
CA MET A 109 16.89 2.54 6.75
C MET A 109 17.42 1.41 5.85
N ASP A 110 18.72 1.40 5.56
CA ASP A 110 19.32 0.44 4.63
C ASP A 110 19.22 -0.99 5.17
N GLU A 111 19.63 -1.22 6.42
CA GLU A 111 19.59 -2.52 7.08
C GLU A 111 18.14 -3.01 7.24
N TRP A 112 17.27 -2.11 7.66
CA TRP A 112 15.86 -2.42 7.85
C TRP A 112 15.12 -2.74 6.55
N LEU A 113 15.38 -2.02 5.45
CA LEU A 113 14.76 -2.31 4.16
C LEU A 113 15.22 -3.66 3.59
N VAL A 114 16.48 -4.04 3.82
CA VAL A 114 16.99 -5.37 3.45
C VAL A 114 16.26 -6.46 4.23
N GLU A 115 16.08 -6.28 5.54
CA GLU A 115 15.31 -7.20 6.39
C GLU A 115 13.87 -7.34 5.87
N VAL A 116 13.16 -6.22 5.67
CA VAL A 116 11.78 -6.21 5.16
C VAL A 116 11.66 -6.90 3.80
N LEU A 117 12.60 -6.69 2.89
CA LEU A 117 12.60 -7.33 1.57
C LEU A 117 12.89 -8.84 1.68
N SER A 118 13.73 -9.26 2.62
CA SER A 118 14.08 -10.67 2.84
C SER A 118 12.91 -11.51 3.37
N GLU A 119 11.94 -10.89 4.02
CA GLU A 119 10.69 -11.54 4.45
C GLU A 119 9.73 -11.85 3.28
N GLN A 120 9.97 -11.27 2.09
CA GLN A 120 9.08 -11.42 0.95
C GLN A 120 9.41 -12.64 0.11
N THR A 121 8.37 -13.40 -0.25
CA THR A 121 8.47 -14.46 -1.24
C THR A 121 8.42 -13.85 -2.64
N ILE A 122 9.57 -13.74 -3.29
CA ILE A 122 9.67 -13.31 -4.69
C ILE A 122 9.26 -14.47 -5.62
N PRO A 123 8.38 -14.26 -6.62
CA PRO A 123 7.98 -15.30 -7.57
C PRO A 123 9.16 -15.92 -8.33
N VAL A 124 9.02 -17.21 -8.66
CA VAL A 124 10.02 -17.95 -9.45
C VAL A 124 10.18 -17.31 -10.84
N GLY A 125 11.42 -17.14 -11.28
CA GLY A 125 11.74 -16.52 -12.58
C GLY A 125 12.10 -15.03 -12.50
N ILE A 126 12.01 -14.42 -11.31
CA ILE A 126 12.46 -13.05 -11.06
C ILE A 126 13.81 -13.09 -10.33
N GLU A 127 14.84 -12.48 -10.91
CA GLU A 127 16.12 -12.24 -10.25
C GLU A 127 16.06 -10.97 -9.41
N THR A 128 16.40 -11.06 -8.12
CA THR A 128 16.44 -9.91 -7.22
C THR A 128 17.86 -9.38 -7.06
N SER A 129 18.04 -8.06 -7.18
CA SER A 129 19.28 -7.36 -6.87
C SER A 129 19.03 -6.22 -5.89
N VAL A 130 19.85 -6.15 -4.84
CA VAL A 130 19.67 -5.18 -3.75
C VAL A 130 20.96 -4.38 -3.59
N GLN A 131 20.87 -3.05 -3.67
CA GLN A 131 21.99 -2.13 -3.56
C GLN A 131 21.66 -0.97 -2.61
N MET A 132 22.02 -1.12 -1.34
CA MET A 132 21.77 -0.08 -0.34
C MET A 132 23.03 0.78 -0.14
N SER A 133 22.88 2.09 -0.30
CA SER A 133 23.98 3.06 -0.19
C SER A 133 23.55 4.39 0.44
N GLY A 134 22.39 4.41 1.08
CA GLY A 134 21.86 5.60 1.74
C GLY A 134 22.41 5.79 3.16
N GLY A 135 22.64 4.70 3.90
CA GLY A 135 23.28 4.67 5.22
C GLY A 135 22.67 5.61 6.27
N ALA A 136 21.42 6.04 6.10
CA ALA A 136 20.82 7.10 6.90
C ALA A 136 19.94 6.52 8.01
N GLU A 137 20.05 7.11 9.20
CA GLU A 137 19.09 6.93 10.28
C GLU A 137 17.98 7.98 10.13
N LEU A 138 16.73 7.54 10.05
CA LEU A 138 15.57 8.42 9.88
C LEU A 138 14.49 8.08 10.91
N ASN A 139 13.78 9.10 11.38
CA ASN A 139 12.55 8.92 12.15
C ASN A 139 11.42 8.56 11.19
N VAL A 140 10.99 7.30 11.21
CA VAL A 140 9.94 6.77 10.33
C VAL A 140 8.95 5.94 11.13
N ASP A 141 7.71 5.88 10.65
CA ASP A 141 6.75 4.88 11.11
C ASP A 141 7.04 3.58 10.37
N ARG A 142 7.67 2.62 11.07
CA ARG A 142 8.15 1.38 10.46
C ARG A 142 7.01 0.55 9.88
N GLU A 143 5.86 0.47 10.54
CA GLU A 143 4.73 -0.31 10.04
C GLU A 143 4.17 0.28 8.74
N ARG A 144 3.95 1.61 8.72
CA ARG A 144 3.42 2.30 7.53
C ARG A 144 4.40 2.29 6.38
N PHE A 145 5.68 2.56 6.66
CA PHE A 145 6.70 2.58 5.62
C PHE A 145 6.92 1.17 5.06
N ARG A 146 6.93 0.13 5.91
CA ARG A 146 6.97 -1.28 5.49
C ARG A 146 5.84 -1.57 4.51
N ARG A 147 4.60 -1.21 4.87
CA ARG A 147 3.45 -1.44 3.98
C ARG A 147 3.55 -0.70 2.66
N CYS A 148 3.97 0.57 2.68
CA CYS A 148 4.19 1.35 1.46
C CYS A 148 5.24 0.70 0.55
N PHE A 149 6.38 0.35 1.11
CA PHE A 149 7.48 -0.29 0.39
C PHE A 149 7.07 -1.65 -0.20
N LEU A 150 6.42 -2.50 0.61
CA LEU A 150 5.96 -3.82 0.17
C LEU A 150 4.86 -3.76 -0.88
N ASN A 151 3.96 -2.76 -0.83
CA ASN A 151 2.98 -2.54 -1.88
C ASN A 151 3.65 -2.26 -3.22
N VAL A 152 4.70 -1.43 -3.24
CA VAL A 152 5.46 -1.13 -4.47
C VAL A 152 6.18 -2.38 -5.00
N VAL A 153 6.87 -3.11 -4.13
CA VAL A 153 7.56 -4.36 -4.49
C VAL A 153 6.58 -5.41 -5.03
N THR A 154 5.44 -5.57 -4.38
CA THR A 154 4.40 -6.52 -4.80
C THR A 154 3.84 -6.16 -6.16
N ASN A 155 3.55 -4.87 -6.40
CA ASN A 155 3.07 -4.41 -7.71
C ASN A 155 4.08 -4.66 -8.82
N ALA A 156 5.37 -4.41 -8.57
CA ALA A 156 6.46 -4.73 -9.51
C ALA A 156 6.50 -6.24 -9.85
N CYS A 157 6.45 -7.11 -8.83
CA CYS A 157 6.40 -8.56 -9.02
C CYS A 157 5.18 -9.00 -9.82
N GLN A 158 4.00 -8.46 -9.53
CA GLN A 158 2.75 -8.80 -10.22
C GLN A 158 2.80 -8.42 -11.71
N ALA A 159 3.29 -7.22 -12.02
CA ALA A 159 3.43 -6.75 -13.40
C ALA A 159 4.32 -7.68 -14.24
N MET A 160 5.41 -8.20 -13.67
CA MET A 160 6.30 -9.16 -14.33
C MET A 160 5.64 -10.55 -14.49
N VAL A 161 4.90 -11.03 -13.49
CA VAL A 161 4.21 -12.33 -13.57
C VAL A 161 3.06 -12.33 -14.58
N GLU A 162 2.29 -11.25 -14.67
CA GLU A 162 1.15 -11.16 -15.61
C GLU A 162 1.61 -11.16 -17.08
N LYS A 163 2.71 -10.48 -17.40
CA LYS A 163 3.38 -10.54 -18.71
C LYS A 163 3.67 -11.98 -19.17
N ASN A 164 4.11 -12.84 -18.26
CA ASN A 164 4.44 -14.23 -18.58
C ASN A 164 3.19 -15.11 -18.83
N LYS A 165 2.00 -14.69 -18.39
CA LYS A 165 0.74 -15.43 -18.64
C LYS A 165 0.21 -15.23 -20.07
N ASP A 166 0.41 -14.05 -20.64
CA ASP A 166 -0.07 -13.73 -22.00
C ASP A 166 0.92 -14.18 -23.10
N THR A 167 2.16 -14.48 -22.73
CA THR A 167 3.26 -14.75 -23.67
C THR A 167 3.77 -16.20 -23.60
N VAL A 168 2.84 -17.17 -23.56
CA VAL A 168 3.16 -18.63 -23.48
C VAL A 168 4.03 -19.12 -24.64
N ALA A 169 4.15 -18.36 -25.73
CA ALA A 169 4.90 -18.75 -26.93
C ALA A 169 6.39 -18.30 -26.97
N GLU A 170 6.85 -17.35 -26.14
CA GLU A 170 8.21 -16.75 -26.27
C GLU A 170 9.17 -17.07 -25.11
N ALA A 171 8.73 -17.84 -24.11
CA ALA A 171 9.45 -18.05 -22.85
C ALA A 171 10.76 -18.87 -22.95
N ALA A 172 11.05 -19.50 -24.08
CA ALA A 172 12.22 -20.39 -24.19
C ALA A 172 13.57 -19.66 -24.37
N ASN A 173 13.59 -18.34 -24.62
CA ASN A 173 14.83 -17.58 -24.89
C ASN A 173 14.89 -16.18 -24.26
N SER A 174 13.93 -15.82 -23.40
CA SER A 174 13.89 -14.51 -22.76
C SER A 174 14.74 -14.47 -21.49
N ARG A 175 15.45 -13.36 -21.28
CA ARG A 175 16.18 -13.10 -20.04
C ARG A 175 15.21 -13.16 -18.85
N PRO A 176 15.64 -13.65 -17.67
CA PRO A 176 14.81 -13.61 -16.48
C PRO A 176 14.42 -12.17 -16.17
N ASP A 177 13.19 -11.99 -15.71
CA ASP A 177 12.73 -10.69 -15.23
C ASP A 177 13.57 -10.28 -14.01
N ARG A 178 13.80 -8.98 -13.81
CA ARG A 178 14.71 -8.49 -12.76
C ARG A 178 14.02 -7.47 -11.88
N LEU A 179 14.04 -7.71 -10.57
CA LEU A 179 13.68 -6.75 -9.54
C LEU A 179 14.97 -6.12 -8.99
N LYS A 180 15.14 -4.81 -9.10
CA LYS A 180 16.23 -4.09 -8.46
C LYS A 180 15.69 -3.15 -7.40
N VAL A 181 16.20 -3.25 -6.17
CA VAL A 181 15.94 -2.28 -5.11
C VAL A 181 17.24 -1.58 -4.77
N GLU A 182 17.23 -0.24 -4.80
CA GLU A 182 18.38 0.56 -4.37
C GLU A 182 17.99 1.69 -3.43
N SER A 183 18.90 2.04 -2.52
CA SER A 183 18.81 3.26 -1.71
C SER A 183 19.97 4.20 -1.99
N ARG A 184 19.70 5.50 -1.93
CA ARG A 184 20.71 6.56 -2.03
C ARG A 184 20.25 7.83 -1.33
N VAL A 185 21.19 8.68 -0.93
CA VAL A 185 20.89 10.05 -0.48
C VAL A 185 21.11 11.03 -1.63
N VAL A 186 20.05 11.73 -2.03
CA VAL A 186 20.09 12.72 -3.12
C VAL A 186 19.54 14.05 -2.60
N ARG A 187 20.37 15.11 -2.67
CA ARG A 187 19.99 16.47 -2.24
C ARG A 187 19.41 16.51 -0.81
N GLY A 188 20.04 15.77 0.11
CA GLY A 188 19.63 15.71 1.52
C GLY A 188 18.34 14.91 1.79
N ARG A 189 17.83 14.18 0.80
CA ARG A 189 16.69 13.26 0.99
C ARG A 189 17.15 11.83 0.80
N TYR A 190 16.63 10.95 1.63
CA TYR A 190 16.78 9.52 1.44
C TYR A 190 15.79 9.06 0.36
N GLN A 191 16.30 8.37 -0.66
CA GLN A 191 15.53 7.87 -1.79
C GLN A 191 15.67 6.36 -1.85
N VAL A 192 14.52 5.67 -1.88
CA VAL A 192 14.42 4.25 -2.22
C VAL A 192 13.85 4.16 -3.63
N CYS A 193 14.48 3.35 -4.48
CA CYS A 193 14.01 3.09 -5.84
C CYS A 193 13.80 1.59 -6.02
N VAL A 194 12.63 1.24 -6.55
CA VAL A 194 12.29 -0.12 -6.98
C VAL A 194 12.18 -0.07 -8.49
N PHE A 195 12.95 -0.91 -9.18
CA PHE A 195 12.91 -1.07 -10.63
C PHE A 195 12.49 -2.49 -10.96
N ASP A 196 11.67 -2.62 -11.98
CA ASP A 196 11.26 -3.88 -12.54
C ASP A 196 11.47 -3.91 -14.06
N THR A 197 11.40 -5.10 -14.64
CA THR A 197 11.44 -5.32 -16.09
C THR A 197 10.06 -5.74 -16.63
N GLY A 198 9.01 -5.36 -15.90
CA GLY A 198 7.63 -5.51 -16.31
C GLY A 198 7.29 -4.63 -17.51
N PRO A 199 6.04 -4.70 -18.00
CA PRO A 199 5.62 -4.02 -19.21
C PRO A 199 5.44 -2.49 -19.09
N GLY A 200 5.67 -1.87 -17.92
CA GLY A 200 5.43 -0.44 -17.69
C GLY A 200 6.27 0.17 -16.58
#